data_AF-A0A7W1UIL7-F1
#
_entry.id   AF-A0A7W1UIL7-F1
#
_cell.length_a   1.000
_cell.length_b   1.000
_cell.length_c   1.000
_cell.angle_alpha   90.00
_cell.angle_beta   90.00
_cell.angle_gamma   90.00
#
_symmetry.space_group_name_H-M   'P 1'
#
loop_
_entity.id
_entity.type
_entity.pdbx_description
1 polymer ?
#
loop_
_entity_poly.entity_id
_entity_poly.type
_entity_poly.pdbx_seq_one_letter_code
_entity_poly.pdbx_strand_id
1 'polypeptide(L)'
;MARNETHDQNMSRVARELGTALRQEAAGKWGTVRTAVRGEDRRHAWRFRSDSDGSDRFLRVTHKAMMQDEDPVPMLIEQLKAGRWLDRLKEGPETSLVLFKSGRLEARARS
;
A
#
# COMPACT_ATOMS: atom_id res chain seq x y z
N MET A 1 -16.04 18.33 18.57
CA MET A 1 -15.82 18.04 17.13
C MET A 1 -14.34 17.70 16.80
N ALA A 2 -13.51 17.23 17.73
CA ALA A 2 -12.05 17.13 17.53
C ALA A 2 -11.50 15.75 17.13
N ARG A 3 -12.28 14.65 17.22
CA ARG A 3 -11.75 13.30 16.98
C ARG A 3 -11.48 12.97 15.51
N ASN A 4 -12.26 13.53 14.58
CA ASN A 4 -12.13 13.23 13.16
C ASN A 4 -10.90 13.90 12.55
N GLU A 5 -10.59 15.12 12.99
CA GLU A 5 -9.47 15.90 12.46
C GLU A 5 -8.12 15.26 12.79
N THR A 6 -7.94 14.78 14.03
CA THR A 6 -6.72 14.04 14.43
C THR A 6 -6.60 12.70 13.72
N HIS A 7 -7.72 12.03 13.43
CA HIS A 7 -7.73 10.74 12.73
C HIS A 7 -7.28 10.89 11.28
N ASP A 8 -7.83 11.86 10.56
CA ASP A 8 -7.52 12.10 9.16
C ASP A 8 -6.09 12.64 8.98
N GLN A 9 -5.62 13.48 9.92
CA GLN A 9 -4.23 13.93 9.97
C GLN A 9 -3.25 12.77 10.18
N ASN A 10 -3.53 11.87 11.14
CA ASN A 10 -2.67 10.71 11.38
C ASN A 10 -2.67 9.76 10.18
N MET A 11 -3.83 9.48 9.58
CA MET A 11 -3.94 8.66 8.39
C MET A 11 -3.12 9.23 7.22
N SER A 12 -3.21 10.54 7.00
CA SER A 12 -2.47 11.23 5.94
C SER A 12 -0.96 11.16 6.17
N ARG A 13 -0.52 11.30 7.43
CA ARG A 13 0.88 11.13 7.84
C ARG A 13 1.38 9.72 7.52
N VAL A 14 0.68 8.69 8.03
CA VAL A 14 1.04 7.28 7.81
C VAL A 14 1.05 6.95 6.32
N ALA A 15 0.07 7.43 5.54
CA ALA A 15 0.03 7.22 4.10
C ALA A 15 1.25 7.81 3.37
N ARG A 16 1.69 9.00 3.77
CA ARG A 16 2.83 9.70 3.18
C ARG A 16 4.15 9.01 3.52
N GLU A 17 4.34 8.63 4.78
CA GLU A 17 5.53 7.93 5.26
C GLU A 17 5.65 6.56 4.58
N LEU A 18 4.56 5.78 4.60
CA LEU A 18 4.51 4.49 3.94
C LEU A 18 4.75 4.63 2.43
N GLY A 19 4.14 5.61 1.76
CA GLY A 19 4.39 5.87 0.34
C GLY A 19 5.84 6.25 0.01
N THR A 20 6.57 6.85 0.96
CA THR A 20 8.00 7.14 0.79
C THR A 20 8.83 5.88 0.91
N ALA A 21 8.56 5.05 1.92
CA ALA A 21 9.23 3.76 2.09
C ALA A 21 8.96 2.81 0.91
N LEU A 22 7.71 2.73 0.42
CA LEU A 22 7.36 1.92 -0.75
C LEU A 22 8.13 2.35 -2.01
N ARG A 23 8.34 3.65 -2.19
CA ARG A 23 9.13 4.17 -3.32
C ARG A 23 10.60 3.79 -3.20
N GLN A 24 11.17 3.84 -2.00
CA GLN A 24 12.55 3.43 -1.75
C GLN A 24 12.73 1.93 -2.01
N GLU A 25 11.81 1.09 -1.52
CA GLU A 25 11.85 -0.36 -1.71
C GLU A 25 11.66 -0.78 -3.18
N ALA A 26 10.83 -0.04 -3.94
CA ALA A 26 10.57 -0.28 -5.35
C ALA A 26 11.61 0.34 -6.30
N ALA A 27 12.46 1.25 -5.81
CA ALA A 27 13.46 1.94 -6.62
C ALA A 27 14.40 0.93 -7.30
N GLY A 28 14.63 1.10 -8.60
CA GLY A 28 15.44 0.20 -9.41
C GLY A 28 14.80 -1.17 -9.72
N LYS A 29 13.64 -1.49 -9.13
CA LYS A 29 12.88 -2.72 -9.40
C LYS A 29 11.59 -2.45 -10.21
N TRP A 30 11.09 -1.22 -10.17
CA TRP A 30 9.91 -0.73 -10.88
C TRP A 30 10.16 0.69 -11.43
N GLY A 31 9.75 0.97 -12.67
CA GLY A 31 10.13 2.20 -13.37
C GLY A 31 9.30 3.42 -13.04
N THR A 32 8.08 3.29 -12.51
CA THR A 32 7.37 4.44 -11.92
C THR A 32 6.38 4.02 -10.83
N VAL A 33 6.61 4.51 -9.61
CA VAL A 33 5.62 4.49 -8.52
C VAL A 33 4.88 5.82 -8.50
N ARG A 34 3.57 5.81 -8.70
CA ARG A 34 2.73 7.00 -8.49
C ARG A 34 1.79 6.74 -7.33
N THR A 35 1.83 7.64 -6.34
CA THR A 35 0.86 7.65 -5.25
C THR A 35 -0.48 8.12 -5.81
N ALA A 36 -1.31 7.18 -6.29
CA ALA A 36 -2.68 7.49 -6.70
C ALA A 36 -3.55 7.47 -5.44
N VAL A 37 -3.61 8.60 -4.74
CA VAL A 37 -4.55 8.78 -3.63
C VAL A 37 -5.94 8.97 -4.22
N ARG A 38 -6.73 7.89 -4.28
CA ARG A 38 -8.19 7.98 -4.43
C ARG A 38 -8.81 6.87 -3.60
N GLY A 39 -9.41 7.27 -2.48
CA GLY A 39 -10.06 6.36 -1.55
C GLY A 39 -11.47 6.02 -2.00
N GLU A 40 -11.67 4.77 -2.39
CA GLU A 40 -12.95 4.07 -2.27
C GLU A 40 -12.74 2.93 -1.26
N ASP A 41 -13.75 2.61 -0.45
CA ASP A 41 -13.75 1.49 0.51
C ASP A 41 -12.80 1.54 1.73
N ARG A 42 -12.50 2.73 2.30
CA ARG A 42 -11.67 2.87 3.52
C ARG A 42 -10.26 2.25 3.39
N ARG A 43 -9.61 2.49 2.25
CA ARG A 43 -8.26 2.00 1.91
C ARG A 43 -7.44 3.10 1.28
N HIS A 44 -6.13 3.05 1.55
CA HIS A 44 -5.13 3.80 0.78
C HIS A 44 -4.55 2.89 -0.31
N ALA A 45 -4.32 3.45 -1.49
CA ALA A 45 -3.80 2.74 -2.64
C ALA A 45 -2.52 3.42 -3.17
N TRP A 46 -1.54 2.60 -3.54
CA TRP A 46 -0.32 3.01 -4.25
C TRP A 46 -0.29 2.29 -5.58
N ARG A 47 0.00 3.04 -6.65
CA ARG A 47 0.03 2.52 -8.01
C ARG A 47 1.47 2.33 -8.46
N PHE A 48 1.73 1.15 -9.00
CA PHE A 48 3.01 0.70 -9.52
C PHE A 48 2.80 0.39 -10.99
N ARG A 49 3.55 1.06 -11.87
CA ARG A 49 3.50 0.74 -13.30
C ARG A 49 4.58 -0.27 -13.62
N SER A 50 4.18 -1.43 -14.13
CA SER A 50 5.12 -2.48 -14.51
C SER A 50 5.88 -2.08 -15.76
N ASP A 51 7.20 -2.23 -15.74
CA ASP A 51 8.05 -1.96 -16.91
C ASP A 51 7.97 -3.08 -17.96
N SER A 52 7.54 -4.28 -17.57
CA SER A 52 7.51 -5.45 -18.46
C SER A 52 6.35 -5.40 -19.45
N ASP A 53 5.19 -4.93 -19.02
CA ASP A 53 3.94 -4.94 -19.81
C ASP A 53 3.21 -3.57 -19.81
N GLY A 54 3.79 -2.55 -19.15
CA GLY A 54 3.23 -1.20 -19.07
C GLY A 54 1.94 -1.10 -18.24
N SER A 55 1.52 -2.18 -17.58
CA SER A 55 0.25 -2.27 -16.87
C SER A 55 0.32 -1.67 -15.46
N ASP A 56 -0.82 -1.17 -14.99
CA ASP A 56 -0.94 -0.64 -13.64
C ASP A 56 -1.23 -1.77 -12.63
N ARG A 57 -0.49 -1.76 -11.52
CA ARG A 57 -0.65 -2.64 -10.37
C ARG A 57 -0.86 -1.79 -9.12
N PHE A 58 -1.63 -2.29 -8.16
CA PHE A 58 -2.04 -1.52 -6.99
C PHE A 58 -1.71 -2.26 -5.70
N LEU A 59 -1.01 -1.60 -4.78
CA LEU A 59 -0.96 -2.03 -3.39
C LEU A 59 -2.03 -1.27 -2.62
N ARG A 60 -2.92 -1.96 -1.91
CA ARG A 60 -3.92 -1.36 -1.04
C ARG A 60 -3.65 -1.71 0.41
N VAL A 61 -3.72 -0.73 1.30
CA VAL A 61 -3.61 -0.94 2.74
C VAL A 61 -4.89 -0.43 3.40
N THR A 62 -5.49 -1.26 4.26
CA THR A 62 -6.73 -0.90 4.95
C THR A 62 -6.48 0.17 6.04
N HIS A 63 -7.42 1.09 6.24
CA HIS A 63 -7.30 2.08 7.33
C HIS A 63 -7.15 1.41 8.70
N LYS A 64 -7.75 0.22 8.89
CA LYS A 64 -7.60 -0.56 10.12
C LYS A 64 -6.16 -1.02 10.37
N ALA A 65 -5.40 -1.34 9.33
CA ALA A 65 -3.99 -1.69 9.46
C ALA A 65 -3.13 -0.44 9.73
N MET A 66 -3.46 0.68 9.10
CA MET A 66 -2.77 1.97 9.27
C MET A 66 -3.01 2.67 10.61
N MET A 67 -3.87 2.12 11.46
CA MET A 67 -4.24 2.69 12.78
C MET A 67 -4.01 1.70 13.92
N GLN A 68 -3.26 0.62 13.66
CA GLN A 68 -3.09 -0.46 14.63
C GLN A 68 -2.18 -0.06 15.81
N ASP A 69 -1.23 0.84 15.56
CA ASP A 69 -0.21 1.28 16.53
C ASP A 69 0.04 2.80 16.42
N GLU A 70 0.77 3.35 17.38
CA GLU A 70 1.20 4.76 17.41
C GLU A 70 2.12 5.10 16.22
N ASP A 71 3.00 4.16 15.85
CA ASP A 71 3.82 4.21 14.64
C ASP A 71 3.69 2.91 13.83
N PRO A 72 2.67 2.81 12.95
CA PRO A 72 2.38 1.57 12.22
C PRO A 72 3.29 1.37 11.00
N VAL A 73 4.06 2.37 10.57
CA VAL A 73 4.80 2.32 9.30
C VAL A 73 5.86 1.21 9.27
N PRO A 74 6.74 1.05 10.29
CA PRO A 74 7.74 -0.02 10.30
C PRO A 74 7.11 -1.41 10.23
N MET A 75 6.06 -1.65 11.02
CA MET A 75 5.33 -2.92 11.03
C MET A 75 4.71 -3.22 9.66
N LEU A 76 4.05 -2.24 9.03
CA LEU A 76 3.43 -2.43 7.72
C LEU A 76 4.47 -2.77 6.65
N ILE A 77 5.65 -2.13 6.68
CA ILE A 77 6.75 -2.44 5.77
C ILE A 77 7.26 -3.87 5.98
N GLU A 78 7.46 -4.31 7.22
CA GLU A 78 7.90 -5.67 7.51
C GLU A 78 6.87 -6.72 7.05
N GLN A 79 5.58 -6.47 7.25
CA GLN A 79 4.51 -7.35 6.75
C GLN A 79 4.52 -7.44 5.22
N LEU A 80 4.71 -6.32 4.53
CA LEU A 80 4.80 -6.28 3.07
C LEU A 80 6.02 -7.06 2.56
N LYS A 81 7.18 -6.87 3.20
CA LYS A 81 8.42 -7.59 2.89
C LYS A 81 8.27 -9.09 3.09
N ALA A 82 7.73 -9.51 4.23
CA ALA A 82 7.44 -10.91 4.53
C ALA A 82 6.48 -11.52 3.50
N GLY A 83 5.50 -10.75 3.04
CA GLY A 83 4.57 -11.13 1.99
C GLY A 83 5.13 -11.07 0.56
N ARG A 84 6.41 -10.72 0.37
CA ARG A 84 7.08 -10.54 -0.93
C ARG A 84 6.27 -9.69 -1.91
N TRP A 85 5.73 -8.57 -1.43
CA TRP A 85 4.75 -7.77 -2.16
C TRP A 85 5.21 -7.34 -3.58
N LEU A 86 6.48 -6.97 -3.74
CA LEU A 86 7.05 -6.56 -5.04
C LEU A 86 7.04 -7.69 -6.06
N ASP A 87 7.50 -8.88 -5.65
CA ASP A 87 7.55 -10.05 -6.52
C ASP A 87 6.13 -10.46 -6.92
N ARG A 88 5.20 -10.45 -5.95
CA ARG A 88 3.79 -10.77 -6.21
C ARG A 88 3.10 -9.78 -7.14
N LEU A 89 3.39 -8.48 -7.04
CA LEU A 89 2.88 -7.49 -7.99
C LEU A 89 3.42 -7.71 -9.41
N LYS A 90 4.62 -8.29 -9.54
CA LYS A 90 5.30 -8.54 -10.81
C LYS A 90 4.88 -9.85 -11.47
N GLU A 91 4.78 -10.93 -10.69
CA GLU A 91 4.46 -12.29 -11.14
C GLU A 91 2.95 -12.52 -11.31
N GLY A 92 2.12 -11.74 -10.62
CA GLY A 92 0.68 -12.01 -10.54
C GLY A 92 -0.11 -11.54 -11.77
N PRO A 93 -1.13 -12.32 -12.24
CA PRO A 93 -2.20 -11.79 -13.08
C PRO A 93 -3.08 -10.75 -12.33
N GLU A 94 -2.83 -10.55 -11.04
CA GLU A 94 -3.58 -9.72 -10.14
C GLU A 94 -3.16 -8.26 -10.26
N THR A 95 -4.10 -7.42 -10.63
CA THR A 95 -3.89 -5.96 -10.64
C THR A 95 -3.75 -5.37 -9.25
N SER A 96 -4.03 -6.11 -8.18
CA SER A 96 -4.11 -5.54 -6.84
C SER A 96 -3.73 -6.51 -5.74
N LEU A 97 -2.94 -6.02 -4.78
CA LEU A 97 -2.71 -6.65 -3.49
C LEU A 97 -3.36 -5.84 -2.37
N VAL A 98 -3.83 -6.52 -1.33
CA VAL A 98 -4.47 -5.90 -0.16
C VAL A 98 -3.79 -6.38 1.11
N LEU A 99 -3.26 -5.45 1.90
CA LEU A 99 -2.77 -5.71 3.26
C LEU A 99 -3.87 -5.47 4.29
N PHE A 100 -4.21 -6.52 5.02
CA PHE A 100 -5.17 -6.51 6.12
C PHE A 100 -4.50 -6.24 7.47
N LYS A 101 -5.29 -5.87 8.48
CA LYS A 101 -4.82 -5.68 9.87
C LYS A 101 -4.11 -6.91 10.43
N SER A 102 -4.47 -8.12 10.00
CA SER A 102 -3.81 -9.35 10.44
C SER A 102 -2.37 -9.51 9.90
N GLY A 103 -1.88 -8.56 9.10
CA GLY A 103 -0.64 -8.70 8.33
C GLY A 103 -0.77 -9.59 7.10
N ARG A 104 -1.96 -10.15 6.85
CA ARG A 104 -2.20 -10.98 5.66
C ARG A 104 -2.21 -10.09 4.41
N LEU A 105 -1.39 -10.46 3.43
CA LEU A 105 -1.33 -9.84 2.11
C LEU A 105 -2.04 -10.74 1.10
N GLU A 106 -3.15 -10.27 0.55
CA GLU A 106 -3.98 -11.05 -0.37
C GLU A 106 -4.05 -10.45 -1.77
N ALA A 107 -4.19 -11.36 -2.71
CA ALA A 107 -4.63 -11.14 -4.07
C ALA A 107 -6.03 -10.51 -4.15
N ARG A 108 -6.24 -9.55 -5.04
CA ARG A 108 -7.59 -9.18 -5.47
C ARG A 108 -7.66 -9.10 -7.00
N ALA A 109 -8.41 -10.02 -7.60
CA ALA A 109 -8.78 -9.94 -9.01
C ALA A 109 -9.71 -8.73 -9.25
N ARG A 110 -9.61 -8.10 -10.42
CA ARG A 110 -10.60 -7.13 -10.88
C ARG A 110 -11.94 -7.86 -10.99
N SER A 111 -12.90 -7.50 -10.16
CA SER A 111 -14.33 -7.75 -10.42
C SER A 111 -14.80 -6.82 -11.53
#